data_AF-A0A1H9VC43-F1
#
_entry.id   AF-A0A1H9VC43-F1
#
_cell.length_a   1.000
_cell.length_b   1.000
_cell.length_c   1.000
_cell.angle_alpha   90.00
_cell.angle_beta   90.00
_cell.angle_gamma   90.00
#
_symmetry.space_group_name_H-M   'P 1'
#
loop_
_entity.id
_entity.type
_entity.pdbx_description
1 polymer ?
#
loop_
_entity_poly.entity_id
_entity_poly.type
_entity_poly.pdbx_seq_one_letter_code
_entity_poly.pdbx_strand_id
1 'polypeptide(L)'
;MNKFLTKTILTIAAIVLCSFLTLSAQTLAPNTAGVNLFCSGADLTLPAAPTGADWIVKYSATPTTTPSTGVILTGGNKIPNGDLKTGYYYLSSKSQTAGSCESEMQEIPVYVLKPLVPTITPAPFCVESPLAQIGNVTNPEDPTKAALVYQWYTVSGSTETIINGANTKDYTPTAPTVGSVTYRFRVGYEINGSKYCAQTVDETITVTAKPTKPTLTIGTAHGTAGAVTF
;
A
#
# COMPACT_ATOMS: atom_id res chain seq x y z
N MET A 1 26.59 16.15 -57.84
CA MET A 1 25.65 15.95 -56.70
C MET A 1 26.44 15.27 -55.58
N ASN A 2 26.75 16.03 -54.54
CA ASN A 2 27.89 15.79 -53.65
C ASN A 2 27.68 14.62 -52.69
N LYS A 3 28.63 13.66 -52.70
CA LYS A 3 28.75 12.51 -51.77
C LYS A 3 28.75 12.89 -50.27
N PHE A 4 28.83 14.18 -49.96
CA PHE A 4 28.76 14.73 -48.61
C PHE A 4 27.33 14.79 -48.06
N LEU A 5 26.31 15.03 -48.90
CA LEU A 5 24.91 15.10 -48.46
C LEU A 5 24.34 13.72 -48.11
N THR A 6 24.80 12.66 -48.79
CA THR A 6 24.30 11.30 -48.56
C THR A 6 24.79 10.69 -47.25
N LYS A 7 26.00 11.06 -46.79
CA LYS A 7 26.55 10.54 -45.53
C LYS A 7 25.89 11.17 -44.30
N THR A 8 25.58 12.47 -44.32
CA THR A 8 24.97 13.16 -43.19
C THR A 8 23.50 12.76 -42.97
N ILE A 9 22.77 12.45 -44.04
CA ILE A 9 21.37 11.98 -43.94
C ILE A 9 21.31 10.58 -43.32
N LEU A 10 22.28 9.70 -43.62
CA LEU A 10 22.33 8.36 -43.02
C LEU A 10 22.69 8.38 -41.52
N THR A 11 23.56 9.28 -41.06
CA THR A 11 23.91 9.39 -39.63
C THR A 11 22.77 9.99 -38.81
N ILE A 12 22.02 10.95 -39.35
CA ILE A 12 20.86 11.53 -38.66
C ILE A 12 19.71 10.52 -38.58
N ALA A 13 19.47 9.74 -39.64
CA ALA A 13 18.48 8.67 -39.62
C ALA A 13 18.81 7.57 -38.59
N ALA A 14 20.09 7.22 -38.42
CA ALA A 14 20.52 6.21 -37.43
C ALA A 14 20.38 6.70 -35.97
N ILE A 15 20.67 7.98 -35.69
CA ILE A 15 20.55 8.55 -34.34
C ILE A 15 19.08 8.76 -33.94
N VAL A 16 18.22 9.13 -34.91
CA VAL A 16 16.77 9.25 -34.69
C VAL A 16 16.12 7.87 -34.53
N LEU A 17 16.56 6.83 -35.26
CA LEU A 17 16.05 5.46 -35.08
C LEU A 17 16.47 4.82 -33.74
N CYS A 18 17.66 5.15 -33.22
CA CYS A 18 18.11 4.70 -31.89
C CYS A 18 17.40 5.40 -30.72
N SER A 19 16.78 6.56 -30.95
CA SER A 19 16.04 7.30 -29.90
C SER A 19 14.60 6.78 -29.71
N PHE A 20 14.07 5.98 -30.65
CA PHE A 20 12.71 5.43 -30.59
C PHE A 20 12.64 3.95 -30.19
N LEU A 21 13.77 3.28 -29.97
CA LEU A 21 13.83 1.86 -29.61
C LEU A 21 14.16 1.60 -28.13
N THR A 22 14.14 2.63 -27.28
CA THR A 22 13.82 2.38 -25.87
C THR A 22 12.31 2.21 -25.77
N LEU A 23 11.77 1.09 -26.27
CA LEU A 23 10.65 0.48 -25.57
C LEU A 23 11.21 0.19 -24.19
N SER A 24 11.01 1.11 -23.25
CA SER A 24 11.06 0.78 -21.85
C SER A 24 10.16 -0.44 -21.73
N ALA A 25 10.73 -1.62 -21.52
CA ALA A 25 9.96 -2.77 -21.06
C ALA A 25 9.15 -2.23 -19.89
N GLN A 26 7.85 -2.03 -20.08
CA GLN A 26 7.02 -1.42 -19.05
C GLN A 26 7.11 -2.37 -17.88
N THR A 27 7.90 -1.98 -16.88
CA THR A 27 8.09 -2.78 -15.69
C THR A 27 6.72 -3.00 -15.08
N LEU A 28 6.35 -4.26 -14.84
CA LEU A 28 5.06 -4.62 -14.29
C LEU A 28 4.82 -3.79 -13.03
N ALA A 29 3.75 -2.99 -13.04
CA ALA A 29 3.45 -2.01 -12.01
C ALA A 29 1.96 -2.08 -11.65
N PRO A 30 1.59 -1.73 -10.42
CA PRO A 30 0.22 -1.89 -9.94
C PRO A 30 -0.78 -0.95 -10.65
N ASN A 31 -0.31 0.19 -11.17
CA ASN A 31 -1.14 1.12 -11.93
C ASN A 31 -1.20 0.81 -13.44
N THR A 32 -0.50 -0.22 -13.91
CA THR A 32 -0.56 -0.65 -15.32
C THR A 32 -1.92 -1.30 -15.62
N ALA A 33 -2.55 -0.91 -16.73
CA ALA A 33 -3.82 -1.49 -17.16
C ALA A 33 -3.70 -3.00 -17.43
N GLY A 34 -4.73 -3.77 -17.07
CA GLY A 34 -4.78 -5.22 -17.29
C GLY A 34 -4.01 -6.05 -16.26
N VAL A 35 -3.31 -5.43 -15.30
CA VAL A 35 -2.62 -6.13 -14.21
C VAL A 35 -3.61 -6.56 -13.14
N ASN A 36 -3.51 -7.82 -12.72
CA ASN A 36 -4.30 -8.36 -11.62
C ASN A 36 -3.58 -8.08 -10.29
N LEU A 37 -4.25 -7.36 -9.40
CA LEU A 37 -3.68 -6.92 -8.12
C LEU A 37 -4.03 -7.90 -7.00
N PHE A 38 -3.01 -8.28 -6.21
CA PHE A 38 -3.15 -9.14 -5.05
C PHE A 38 -2.49 -8.52 -3.84
N CYS A 39 -3.09 -8.71 -2.67
CA CYS A 39 -2.42 -8.41 -1.41
C CYS A 39 -1.42 -9.50 -1.09
N SER A 40 -0.31 -9.12 -0.44
CA SER A 40 0.63 -10.10 0.13
C SER A 40 -0.12 -11.13 0.99
N GLY A 41 0.11 -12.42 0.71
CA GLY A 41 -0.56 -13.52 1.40
C GLY A 41 -1.88 -14.01 0.77
N ALA A 42 -2.35 -13.37 -0.32
CA ALA A 42 -3.51 -13.85 -1.07
C ALA A 42 -3.17 -15.03 -2.00
N ASP A 43 -4.20 -15.82 -2.31
CA ASP A 43 -4.14 -16.85 -3.36
C ASP A 43 -4.68 -16.30 -4.69
N LEU A 44 -4.25 -16.86 -5.82
CA LEU A 44 -4.94 -16.71 -7.11
C LEU A 44 -5.80 -17.95 -7.34
N THR A 45 -7.11 -17.77 -7.49
CA THR A 45 -8.02 -18.86 -7.88
C THR A 45 -8.43 -18.69 -9.33
N LEU A 46 -8.07 -19.67 -10.15
CA LEU A 46 -8.46 -19.79 -11.54
C LEU A 46 -9.87 -20.37 -11.64
N PRO A 47 -10.59 -20.11 -12.74
CA PRO A 47 -11.85 -20.81 -13.02
C PRO A 47 -11.63 -22.33 -13.06
N ALA A 48 -12.72 -23.08 -12.94
CA ALA A 48 -12.66 -24.54 -13.10
C ALA A 48 -12.07 -24.90 -14.47
N ALA A 49 -11.22 -25.93 -14.49
CA ALA A 49 -10.69 -26.45 -15.74
C ALA A 49 -11.83 -27.05 -16.60
N PRO A 50 -11.71 -27.01 -17.94
CA PRO A 50 -12.65 -27.70 -18.82
C PRO A 50 -12.75 -29.18 -18.45
N THR A 51 -13.94 -29.77 -18.60
CA THR A 51 -14.16 -31.19 -18.28
C THR A 51 -13.19 -32.09 -19.04
N GLY A 52 -12.50 -32.98 -18.33
CA GLY A 52 -11.51 -33.90 -18.92
C GLY A 52 -10.14 -33.27 -19.22
N ALA A 53 -9.88 -32.06 -18.72
CA ALA A 53 -8.60 -31.37 -18.82
C ALA A 53 -8.16 -30.82 -17.47
N ASP A 54 -6.84 -30.66 -17.32
CA ASP A 54 -6.22 -30.02 -16.17
C ASP A 54 -5.59 -28.69 -16.59
N TRP A 55 -5.50 -27.76 -15.64
CA TRP A 55 -4.71 -26.54 -15.84
C TRP A 55 -3.22 -26.83 -15.68
N ILE A 56 -2.44 -26.27 -16.60
CA ILE A 56 -0.99 -26.19 -16.52
C ILE A 56 -0.65 -24.71 -16.37
N VAL A 57 0.06 -24.37 -15.30
CA VAL A 57 0.48 -23.00 -15.03
C VAL A 57 1.99 -22.92 -15.02
N LYS A 58 2.51 -21.93 -15.73
CA LYS A 58 3.93 -21.59 -15.74
C LYS A 58 4.12 -20.14 -15.29
N TYR A 59 5.28 -19.82 -14.76
CA TYR A 59 5.63 -18.50 -14.24
C TYR A 59 6.88 -17.95 -14.91
N SER A 60 6.91 -16.64 -15.08
CA SER A 60 8.11 -15.88 -15.41
C SER A 60 8.08 -14.51 -14.72
N ALA A 61 9.22 -14.04 -14.24
CA ALA A 61 9.34 -12.68 -13.68
C ALA A 61 9.19 -11.59 -14.75
N THR A 62 9.47 -11.92 -16.01
CA THR A 62 9.38 -11.02 -17.17
C THR A 62 8.46 -11.59 -18.25
N PRO A 63 7.88 -10.77 -19.14
CA PRO A 63 7.12 -11.27 -20.28
C PRO A 63 7.97 -12.21 -21.14
N THR A 64 7.40 -13.32 -21.61
CA THR A 64 8.08 -14.31 -22.45
C THR A 64 7.08 -15.19 -23.17
N THR A 65 7.45 -15.68 -24.35
CA THR A 65 6.66 -16.67 -25.10
C THR A 65 7.07 -18.11 -24.77
N THR A 66 8.14 -18.31 -23.99
CA THR A 66 8.67 -19.65 -23.66
C THR A 66 8.88 -19.82 -22.15
N PRO A 67 7.82 -19.71 -21.33
CA PRO A 67 7.92 -19.93 -19.89
C PRO A 67 8.23 -21.40 -19.59
N SER A 68 9.13 -21.66 -18.63
CA SER A 68 9.58 -23.02 -18.30
C SER A 68 9.39 -23.39 -16.83
N THR A 69 9.19 -22.42 -15.94
CA THR A 69 8.98 -22.67 -14.50
C THR A 69 7.53 -23.05 -14.25
N GLY A 70 7.26 -24.33 -13.96
CA GLY A 70 5.93 -24.80 -13.58
C GLY A 70 5.51 -24.30 -12.20
N VAL A 71 4.20 -24.11 -12.01
CA VAL A 71 3.56 -23.74 -10.74
C VAL A 71 2.62 -24.87 -10.33
N ILE A 72 2.75 -25.34 -9.09
CA ILE A 72 1.90 -26.42 -8.59
C ILE A 72 0.58 -25.82 -8.11
N LEU A 73 -0.54 -26.37 -8.63
CA LEU A 73 -1.87 -25.94 -8.24
C LEU A 73 -2.39 -26.77 -7.07
N THR A 74 -2.93 -26.09 -6.06
CA THR A 74 -3.72 -26.71 -4.99
C THR A 74 -5.15 -26.89 -5.47
N GLY A 75 -5.73 -28.08 -5.31
CA GLY A 75 -7.10 -28.36 -5.75
C GLY A 75 -7.33 -28.25 -7.27
N GLY A 76 -6.25 -28.23 -8.07
CA GLY A 76 -6.31 -28.18 -9.54
C GLY A 76 -6.59 -26.80 -10.15
N ASN A 77 -6.89 -25.77 -9.36
CA ASN A 77 -7.18 -24.43 -9.88
C ASN A 77 -6.67 -23.26 -9.02
N LYS A 78 -5.93 -23.51 -7.94
CA LYS A 78 -5.45 -22.45 -7.05
C LYS A 78 -3.93 -22.39 -7.02
N ILE A 79 -3.39 -21.19 -7.27
CA ILE A 79 -2.00 -20.87 -6.94
C ILE A 79 -1.96 -20.40 -5.48
N PRO A 80 -1.31 -21.15 -4.57
CA PRO A 80 -1.26 -20.79 -3.17
C PRO A 80 -0.38 -19.56 -2.94
N ASN A 81 -0.63 -18.84 -1.85
CA ASN A 81 0.07 -17.60 -1.51
C ASN A 81 1.61 -17.69 -1.49
N GLY A 82 2.20 -18.86 -1.17
CA GLY A 82 3.65 -19.07 -1.15
C GLY A 82 4.28 -19.04 -2.55
N ASP A 83 3.48 -19.35 -3.57
CA ASP A 83 3.89 -19.40 -4.97
C ASP A 83 3.39 -18.19 -5.77
N LEU A 84 2.44 -17.42 -5.23
CA LEU A 84 1.94 -16.19 -5.85
C LEU A 84 2.93 -15.04 -5.69
N LYS A 85 3.46 -14.54 -6.82
CA LYS A 85 4.51 -13.52 -6.88
C LYS A 85 4.21 -12.53 -8.00
N THR A 86 4.80 -11.34 -7.90
CA THR A 86 4.73 -10.35 -8.99
C THR A 86 5.44 -10.88 -10.23
N GLY A 87 4.74 -10.93 -11.35
CA GLY A 87 5.25 -11.43 -12.62
C GLY A 87 4.13 -11.82 -13.58
N TYR A 88 4.45 -12.74 -14.48
CA TYR A 88 3.57 -13.19 -15.54
C TYR A 88 3.32 -14.68 -15.36
N TYR A 89 2.05 -15.04 -15.22
CA TYR A 89 1.60 -16.43 -15.21
C TYR A 89 1.07 -16.78 -16.60
N TYR A 90 1.38 -17.99 -17.05
CA TYR A 90 0.97 -18.50 -18.35
C TYR A 90 0.11 -19.73 -18.11
N LEU A 91 -1.16 -19.60 -18.45
CA LEU A 91 -2.15 -20.63 -18.26
C LEU A 91 -2.40 -21.35 -19.59
N SER A 92 -2.19 -22.65 -19.62
CA SER A 92 -2.66 -23.55 -20.68
C SER A 92 -3.50 -24.66 -20.06
N SER A 93 -4.33 -25.31 -20.88
CA SER A 93 -5.05 -26.52 -20.52
C SER A 93 -4.44 -27.73 -21.23
N LYS A 94 -4.53 -28.90 -20.60
CA LYS A 94 -4.12 -30.15 -21.21
C LYS A 94 -5.15 -31.24 -20.94
N SER A 95 -5.60 -31.92 -21.98
CA SER A 95 -6.50 -33.08 -21.81
C SER A 95 -5.79 -34.19 -21.04
N GLN A 96 -6.55 -34.91 -20.22
CA GLN A 96 -6.07 -36.07 -19.45
C GLN A 96 -5.78 -37.30 -20.34
N THR A 97 -6.17 -37.28 -21.62
CA THR A 97 -5.85 -38.34 -22.57
C THR A 97 -4.34 -38.37 -22.87
N ALA A 98 -3.73 -39.56 -22.77
CA ALA A 98 -2.32 -39.76 -23.05
C ALA A 98 -1.93 -39.28 -24.47
N GLY A 99 -0.81 -38.56 -24.58
CA GLY A 99 -0.34 -38.00 -25.85
C GLY A 99 -0.93 -36.64 -26.23
N SER A 100 -1.86 -36.08 -25.45
CA SER A 100 -2.42 -34.76 -25.72
C SER A 100 -1.38 -33.64 -25.60
N CYS A 101 -1.49 -32.64 -26.48
CA CYS A 101 -0.72 -31.39 -26.39
C CYS A 101 -1.35 -30.40 -25.40
N GLU A 102 -0.55 -29.47 -24.89
CA GLU A 102 -1.08 -28.27 -24.21
C GLU A 102 -1.75 -27.35 -25.23
N SER A 103 -2.78 -26.62 -24.81
CA SER A 103 -3.37 -25.53 -25.59
C SER A 103 -2.45 -24.30 -25.64
N GLU A 104 -2.86 -23.30 -26.43
CA GLU A 104 -2.20 -22.00 -26.42
C GLU A 104 -2.22 -21.36 -25.03
N MET A 105 -1.15 -20.65 -24.68
CA MET A 105 -1.02 -20.03 -23.38
C MET A 105 -1.72 -18.68 -23.33
N GLN A 106 -2.53 -18.47 -22.30
CA GLN A 106 -3.00 -17.16 -21.89
C GLN A 106 -2.03 -16.55 -20.88
N GLU A 107 -1.49 -15.36 -21.19
CA GLU A 107 -0.71 -14.59 -20.22
C GLU A 107 -1.64 -13.89 -19.22
N ILE A 108 -1.25 -13.93 -17.94
CA ILE A 108 -1.95 -13.33 -16.81
C ILE A 108 -0.92 -12.50 -16.03
N PRO A 109 -0.85 -11.17 -16.25
CA PRO A 109 0.02 -10.31 -15.47
C PRO A 109 -0.52 -10.15 -14.05
N VAL A 110 0.34 -10.39 -13.07
CA VAL A 110 0.01 -10.41 -11.64
C VAL A 110 0.97 -9.50 -10.89
N TYR A 111 0.43 -8.61 -10.06
CA TYR A 111 1.22 -7.79 -9.14
C TYR A 111 0.79 -8.04 -7.70
N VAL A 112 1.72 -8.52 -6.88
CA VAL A 112 1.54 -8.70 -5.44
C VAL A 112 2.04 -7.44 -4.74
N LEU A 113 1.11 -6.69 -4.14
CA LEU A 113 1.40 -5.47 -3.39
C LEU A 113 2.22 -5.79 -2.15
N LYS A 114 3.26 -4.97 -1.90
CA LYS A 114 4.07 -5.05 -0.69
C LYS A 114 3.19 -5.00 0.57
N PRO A 115 3.44 -5.85 1.57
CA PRO A 115 2.70 -5.83 2.82
C PRO A 115 2.98 -4.51 3.56
N LEU A 116 1.91 -3.79 3.89
CA LEU A 116 1.96 -2.60 4.73
C LEU A 116 2.05 -3.02 6.19
N VAL A 117 2.91 -2.36 6.96
CA VAL A 117 2.94 -2.53 8.42
C VAL A 117 2.77 -1.14 9.04
N PRO A 118 1.53 -0.78 9.45
CA PRO A 118 1.28 0.47 10.14
C PRO A 118 1.72 0.42 11.59
N THR A 119 2.22 1.54 12.11
CA THR A 119 2.44 1.76 13.54
C THR A 119 1.94 3.14 13.94
N ILE A 120 1.65 3.32 15.22
CA ILE A 120 1.34 4.62 15.82
C ILE A 120 2.48 4.96 16.77
N THR A 121 3.00 6.18 16.71
CA THR A 121 3.80 6.73 17.81
C THR A 121 2.84 7.44 18.76
N PRO A 122 2.54 6.87 19.94
CA PRO A 122 1.58 7.45 20.86
C PRO A 122 2.12 8.72 21.51
N ALA A 123 1.25 9.71 21.68
CA ALA A 123 1.54 10.93 22.42
C ALA A 123 0.42 11.17 23.44
N PRO A 124 0.58 10.73 24.70
CA PRO A 124 -0.32 11.11 25.80
C PRO A 124 -0.35 12.63 25.97
N PHE A 125 -1.51 13.21 26.29
CA PHE A 125 -1.69 14.65 26.37
C PHE A 125 -2.70 15.09 27.43
N CYS A 126 -2.65 16.37 27.81
CA CYS A 126 -3.68 17.02 28.62
C CYS A 126 -4.86 17.41 27.72
N VAL A 127 -6.10 17.24 28.19
CA VAL A 127 -7.34 17.52 27.45
C VAL A 127 -7.39 18.92 26.82
N GLU A 128 -6.72 19.92 27.40
CA GLU A 128 -6.68 21.30 26.89
C GLU A 128 -5.62 21.55 25.81
N SER A 129 -4.69 20.61 25.62
CA SER A 129 -3.60 20.71 24.64
C SER A 129 -3.38 19.37 23.94
N PRO A 130 -4.29 18.97 23.03
CA PRO A 130 -4.16 17.71 22.28
C PRO A 130 -2.86 17.64 21.50
N LEU A 131 -2.21 16.47 21.53
CA LEU A 131 -1.01 16.19 20.73
C LEU A 131 -1.36 15.28 19.56
N ALA A 132 -0.63 15.46 18.46
CA ALA A 132 -0.76 14.62 17.29
C ALA A 132 -0.33 13.18 17.60
N GLN A 133 -1.16 12.22 17.20
CA GLN A 133 -0.84 10.81 17.13
C GLN A 133 -0.23 10.57 15.75
N ILE A 134 1.04 10.15 15.72
CA ILE A 134 1.81 10.07 14.48
C ILE A 134 1.65 8.69 13.88
N GLY A 135 1.06 8.61 12.68
CA GLY A 135 0.99 7.38 11.91
C GLY A 135 2.29 7.14 11.15
N ASN A 136 2.77 5.90 11.16
CA ASN A 136 3.91 5.48 10.35
C ASN A 136 3.54 4.23 9.55
N VAL A 137 4.14 4.08 8.38
CA VAL A 137 3.89 2.94 7.50
C VAL A 137 5.23 2.48 6.96
N THR A 138 5.55 1.22 7.19
CA THR A 138 6.77 0.62 6.65
C THR A 138 6.46 -0.21 5.41
N ASN A 139 7.48 -0.34 4.55
CA ASN A 139 7.44 -1.10 3.29
C ASN A 139 6.35 -0.67 2.28
N PRO A 140 6.08 0.63 2.06
CA PRO A 140 5.14 1.04 1.03
C PRO A 140 5.67 0.76 -0.38
N GLU A 141 4.76 0.66 -1.33
CA GLU A 141 5.07 0.84 -2.75
C GLU A 141 5.66 2.22 -3.03
N ASP A 142 6.25 2.36 -4.22
CA ASP A 142 6.57 3.67 -4.77
C ASP A 142 5.26 4.50 -4.88
N PRO A 143 5.20 5.70 -4.29
CA PRO A 143 3.98 6.52 -4.28
C PRO A 143 3.55 6.97 -5.68
N THR A 144 4.44 6.93 -6.68
CA THR A 144 4.08 7.20 -8.09
C THR A 144 3.30 6.04 -8.74
N LYS A 145 3.35 4.85 -8.11
CA LYS A 145 2.69 3.63 -8.60
C LYS A 145 1.45 3.28 -7.78
N ALA A 146 1.49 3.47 -6.47
CA ALA A 146 0.36 3.26 -5.58
C ALA A 146 0.44 4.22 -4.40
N ALA A 147 -0.53 5.14 -4.31
CA ALA A 147 -0.61 6.09 -3.21
C ALA A 147 -1.14 5.41 -1.94
N LEU A 148 -0.79 5.94 -0.78
CA LEU A 148 -1.40 5.51 0.48
C LEU A 148 -2.61 6.36 0.81
N VAL A 149 -3.63 5.72 1.38
CA VAL A 149 -4.82 6.36 1.94
C VAL A 149 -4.98 5.98 3.40
N TYR A 150 -5.45 6.92 4.20
CA TYR A 150 -5.50 6.79 5.65
C TYR A 150 -6.92 7.02 6.17
N GLN A 151 -7.23 6.39 7.30
CA GLN A 151 -8.42 6.68 8.09
C GLN A 151 -8.16 6.37 9.56
N TRP A 152 -8.54 7.29 10.44
CA TRP A 152 -8.50 7.08 11.89
C TRP A 152 -9.87 6.74 12.46
N TYR A 153 -9.86 5.91 13.51
CA TYR A 153 -11.04 5.48 14.26
C TYR A 153 -10.76 5.58 15.76
N THR A 154 -11.81 5.68 16.57
CA THR A 154 -11.75 5.28 17.99
C THR A 154 -12.25 3.85 18.14
N VAL A 155 -11.72 3.14 19.12
CA VAL A 155 -12.11 1.76 19.43
C VAL A 155 -12.54 1.67 20.90
N SER A 156 -13.70 1.05 21.14
CA SER A 156 -14.19 0.72 22.48
C SER A 156 -14.63 -0.73 22.51
N GLY A 157 -13.87 -1.58 23.21
CA GLY A 157 -14.03 -3.03 23.13
C GLY A 157 -13.83 -3.52 21.69
N SER A 158 -14.85 -4.15 21.11
CA SER A 158 -14.86 -4.60 19.71
C SER A 158 -15.48 -3.59 18.73
N THR A 159 -15.98 -2.45 19.22
CA THR A 159 -16.68 -1.46 18.38
C THR A 159 -15.68 -0.44 17.85
N GLU A 160 -15.58 -0.32 16.52
CA GLU A 160 -14.86 0.77 15.87
C GLU A 160 -15.81 1.90 15.48
N THR A 161 -15.42 3.15 15.73
CA THR A 161 -16.16 4.35 15.34
C THR A 161 -15.28 5.23 14.47
N ILE A 162 -15.76 5.59 13.28
CA ILE A 162 -15.01 6.45 12.35
C ILE A 162 -14.83 7.85 12.93
N ILE A 163 -13.62 8.40 12.80
CA ILE A 163 -13.36 9.82 13.07
C ILE A 163 -13.49 10.56 11.73
N ASN A 164 -14.62 11.25 11.55
CA ASN A 164 -14.91 11.93 10.29
C ASN A 164 -13.83 12.96 9.94
N GLY A 165 -13.36 12.90 8.69
CA GLY A 165 -12.34 13.81 8.16
C GLY A 165 -10.91 13.50 8.58
N ALA A 166 -10.66 12.51 9.45
CA ALA A 166 -9.31 12.10 9.83
C ALA A 166 -8.71 11.14 8.80
N ASN A 167 -8.43 11.68 7.61
CA ASN A 167 -7.91 10.96 6.43
C ASN A 167 -6.43 11.26 6.13
N THR A 168 -5.75 11.93 7.04
CA THR A 168 -4.32 12.24 6.99
C THR A 168 -3.50 11.16 7.71
N LYS A 169 -2.20 11.09 7.39
CA LYS A 169 -1.26 10.17 8.06
C LYS A 169 -1.26 10.35 9.58
N ASP A 170 -1.25 11.60 10.03
CA ASP A 170 -1.24 11.97 11.45
C ASP A 170 -2.60 12.51 11.86
N TYR A 171 -2.95 12.33 13.13
CA TYR A 171 -4.24 12.77 13.68
C TYR A 171 -4.08 13.51 15.00
N THR A 172 -4.62 14.73 15.09
CA THR A 172 -4.69 15.49 16.35
C THR A 172 -6.15 15.52 16.83
N PRO A 173 -6.46 14.97 18.01
CA PRO A 173 -7.83 15.00 18.55
C PRO A 173 -8.34 16.43 18.76
N THR A 174 -9.58 16.73 18.35
CA THR A 174 -10.17 18.08 18.46
C THR A 174 -11.09 18.26 19.66
N ALA A 175 -11.68 17.18 20.18
CA ALA A 175 -12.53 17.19 21.37
C ALA A 175 -12.32 15.92 22.21
N PRO A 176 -11.11 15.68 22.75
CA PRO A 176 -10.82 14.47 23.50
C PRO A 176 -11.54 14.48 24.86
N THR A 177 -11.90 13.29 25.34
CA THR A 177 -12.40 13.10 26.72
C THR A 177 -11.27 12.58 27.60
N VAL A 178 -11.24 13.01 28.85
CA VAL A 178 -10.29 12.51 29.85
C VAL A 178 -10.46 11.00 30.05
N GLY A 179 -9.35 10.27 30.15
CA GLY A 179 -9.34 8.83 30.33
C GLY A 179 -8.45 8.13 29.30
N SER A 180 -8.64 6.83 29.15
CA SER A 180 -7.95 6.03 28.15
C SER A 180 -8.75 5.96 26.86
N VAL A 181 -8.13 6.29 25.73
CA VAL A 181 -8.76 6.23 24.41
C VAL A 181 -7.89 5.37 23.50
N THR A 182 -8.48 4.34 22.89
CA THR A 182 -7.82 3.54 21.86
C THR A 182 -8.10 4.14 20.49
N TYR A 183 -7.04 4.50 19.78
CA TYR A 183 -7.09 4.92 18.39
C TYR A 183 -6.69 3.76 17.48
N ARG A 184 -7.42 3.60 16.37
CA ARG A 184 -7.07 2.69 15.30
C ARG A 184 -6.65 3.50 14.08
N PHE A 185 -5.44 3.25 13.61
CA PHE A 185 -4.91 3.78 12.37
C PHE A 185 -5.07 2.73 11.27
N ARG A 186 -5.86 3.05 10.24
CA ARG A 186 -6.05 2.20 9.06
C ARG A 186 -5.34 2.84 7.87
N VAL A 187 -4.55 2.04 7.16
CA VAL A 187 -3.89 2.43 5.91
C VAL A 187 -4.18 1.40 4.82
N GLY A 188 -4.31 1.84 3.57
CA GLY A 188 -4.34 0.97 2.40
C GLY A 188 -3.73 1.64 1.19
N TYR A 189 -3.64 0.91 0.08
CA TYR A 189 -3.25 1.49 -1.21
C TYR A 189 -4.47 2.04 -1.94
N GLU A 190 -4.30 3.17 -2.62
CA GLU A 190 -5.21 3.64 -3.66
C GLU A 190 -4.54 3.54 -5.02
N ILE A 191 -5.16 2.77 -5.92
CA ILE A 191 -4.67 2.50 -7.27
C ILE A 191 -5.86 2.69 -8.21
N ASN A 192 -5.73 3.61 -9.16
CA ASN A 192 -6.79 3.94 -10.12
C ASN A 192 -8.16 4.21 -9.46
N GLY A 193 -8.16 4.91 -8.31
CA GLY A 193 -9.36 5.27 -7.54
C GLY A 193 -9.95 4.15 -6.67
N SER A 194 -9.41 2.94 -6.72
CA SER A 194 -9.84 1.80 -5.91
C SER A 194 -8.88 1.54 -4.75
N LYS A 195 -9.42 1.07 -3.61
CA LYS A 195 -8.66 0.85 -2.38
C LYS A 195 -8.34 -0.64 -2.17
N TYR A 196 -7.10 -0.95 -1.80
CA TYR A 196 -6.60 -2.33 -1.66
C TYR A 196 -5.78 -2.53 -0.38
N CYS A 197 -5.74 -3.78 0.09
CA CYS A 197 -4.80 -4.27 1.10
C CYS A 197 -4.74 -3.44 2.38
N ALA A 198 -5.93 -3.07 2.90
CA ALA A 198 -6.02 -2.31 4.14
C ALA A 198 -5.37 -3.09 5.31
N GLN A 199 -4.62 -2.38 6.13
CA GLN A 199 -4.00 -2.85 7.36
C GLN A 199 -4.36 -1.89 8.48
N THR A 200 -4.40 -2.41 9.71
CA THR A 200 -4.79 -1.63 10.90
C THR A 200 -3.83 -1.89 12.05
N VAL A 201 -3.64 -0.86 12.86
CA VAL A 201 -2.97 -0.96 14.16
C VAL A 201 -3.76 -0.16 15.18
N ASP A 202 -3.83 -0.68 16.40
CA ASP A 202 -4.51 -0.04 17.53
C ASP A 202 -3.48 0.41 18.55
N GLU A 203 -3.66 1.60 19.11
CA GLU A 203 -2.81 2.12 20.16
C GLU A 203 -3.66 2.86 21.20
N THR A 204 -3.40 2.60 22.49
CA THR A 204 -4.15 3.24 23.57
C THR A 204 -3.34 4.36 24.17
N ILE A 205 -3.96 5.54 24.26
CA ILE A 205 -3.33 6.71 24.88
C ILE A 205 -4.10 7.17 26.11
N THR A 206 -3.39 7.83 27.01
CA THR A 206 -3.96 8.49 28.18
C THR A 206 -4.18 9.97 27.90
N VAL A 207 -5.41 10.43 28.13
CA VAL A 207 -5.79 11.84 28.14
C VAL A 207 -5.99 12.28 29.58
N THR A 208 -5.17 13.23 30.05
CA THR A 208 -5.24 13.71 31.43
C THR A 208 -6.14 14.95 31.56
N ALA A 209 -6.73 15.12 32.74
CA ALA A 209 -7.50 16.31 33.05
C ALA A 209 -6.61 17.55 33.17
N LYS A 210 -7.20 18.72 32.92
CA LYS A 210 -6.58 20.01 33.23
C LYS A 210 -6.19 20.06 34.72
N PRO A 211 -4.99 20.54 35.07
CA PRO A 211 -4.62 20.77 36.47
C PRO A 211 -5.63 21.67 37.18
N THR A 212 -6.02 21.31 38.40
CA THR A 212 -6.89 22.17 39.21
C THR A 212 -6.15 23.44 39.63
N LYS A 213 -6.91 24.52 39.85
CA LYS A 213 -6.35 25.76 40.41
C LYS A 213 -5.64 25.42 41.74
N PRO A 214 -4.37 25.82 41.92
CA PRO A 214 -3.70 25.61 43.20
C PRO A 214 -4.39 26.40 44.31
N THR A 215 -4.61 25.75 45.45
CA THR A 215 -5.05 26.44 46.67
C THR A 215 -3.83 27.06 47.33
N LEU A 216 -3.73 28.39 47.28
CA LEU A 216 -2.69 29.15 47.98
C LEU A 216 -3.29 29.77 49.24
N THR A 217 -2.79 29.36 50.41
CA THR A 217 -3.02 30.09 51.66
C THR A 217 -1.94 31.16 51.77
N ILE A 218 -2.24 32.37 51.30
CA ILE A 218 -1.37 33.52 51.53
C ILE A 218 -1.53 33.89 53.01
N GLY A 219 -0.42 33.91 53.77
CA GLY A 219 -0.40 34.51 55.11
C GLY A 219 -0.51 36.04 55.03
N THR A 220 0.12 36.77 55.94
CA THR A 220 0.25 38.23 55.79
C THR A 220 1.12 38.53 54.58
N ALA A 221 0.57 39.22 53.57
CA ALA A 221 1.36 39.70 52.44
C ALA A 221 2.28 40.83 52.92
N HIS A 222 3.59 40.62 52.85
CA HIS A 222 4.58 41.67 53.11
C HIS A 222 4.91 42.38 51.80
N GLY A 223 4.65 43.68 51.75
CA GLY A 223 5.08 44.56 50.66
C GLY A 223 5.66 45.85 51.23
N THR A 224 6.73 46.35 50.62
CA THR A 224 7.28 47.68 50.90
C THR A 224 6.66 48.67 49.93
N ALA A 225 5.79 49.56 50.44
CA ALA A 225 5.39 50.74 49.68
C ALA A 225 6.53 51.76 49.74
N GLY A 226 7.13 52.09 48.60
CA GLY A 226 8.07 53.21 48.51
C GLY A 226 7.32 54.52 48.72
N ALA A 227 7.85 55.41 49.57
CA ALA A 227 7.27 56.73 49.76
C ALA A 227 7.38 57.55 48.47
N VAL A 228 6.29 58.19 48.06
CA VAL A 228 6.27 59.21 47.00
C VAL A 228 6.14 60.57 47.67
N THR A 229 7.06 61.48 47.41
CA THR A 229 6.96 62.89 47.82
C THR A 229 6.30 63.69 46.71
N PHE A 230 5.18 64.33 47.01
CA PHE A 230 4.54 65.35 46.17
C PHE A 230 5.19 66.71 46.38
#